data_AF-A0A1W2EP25-F1
#
_entry.id   AF-A0A1W2EP25-F1
#
_cell.length_a   1.000
_cell.length_b   1.000
_cell.length_c   1.000
_cell.angle_alpha   90.00
_cell.angle_beta   90.00
_cell.angle_gamma   90.00
#
_symmetry.space_group_name_H-M   'P 1'
#
loop_
_entity.id
_entity.type
_entity.pdbx_description
1 polymer ?
#
loop_
_entity_poly.entity_id
_entity_poly.type
_entity_poly.pdbx_seq_one_letter_code
_entity_poly.pdbx_strand_id
1 'polypeptide(L)'
;MVRRRNFSQEELAILFRGPSVLEDQNERECPACGQMSVRFYVRKSARAGQPTLMNHMWCASCGTFFASTGGYPRGLVIHDRWREVDPDGWRDFKSTLKVFDTLDRLWRRGVLPQSFTQE
;
A
#
# COMPACT_ATOMS: atom_id res chain seq x y z
N MET A 1 4.07 -18.82 7.87
CA MET A 1 4.59 -17.64 7.11
C MET A 1 3.98 -17.72 5.73
N VAL A 2 3.21 -16.71 5.29
CA VAL A 2 2.57 -16.76 3.97
C VAL A 2 3.66 -16.63 2.90
N ARG A 3 3.72 -17.57 1.94
CA ARG A 3 4.68 -17.49 0.83
C ARG A 3 4.25 -16.34 -0.08
N ARG A 4 5.06 -15.27 -0.14
CA ARG A 4 4.75 -14.09 -0.93
C ARG A 4 5.17 -14.27 -2.39
N ARG A 5 4.32 -13.83 -3.31
CA ARG A 5 4.60 -13.75 -4.76
C ARG A 5 4.17 -12.39 -5.31
N ASN A 6 4.72 -11.99 -6.44
CA ASN A 6 4.25 -10.79 -7.13
C ASN A 6 2.91 -11.06 -7.82
N PHE A 7 2.06 -10.03 -7.93
CA PHE A 7 0.97 -10.02 -8.91
C PHE A 7 1.54 -10.10 -10.33
N SER A 8 0.87 -10.83 -11.22
CA SER A 8 1.16 -10.80 -12.66
C SER A 8 0.69 -9.48 -13.28
N GLN A 9 1.08 -9.22 -14.53
CA GLN A 9 0.64 -8.02 -15.24
C GLN A 9 -0.87 -8.02 -15.47
N GLU A 10 -1.46 -9.19 -15.76
CA GLU A 10 -2.89 -9.36 -15.94
C GLU A 10 -3.66 -9.12 -14.64
N GLU A 11 -3.15 -9.67 -13.52
CA GLU A 11 -3.71 -9.44 -12.18
C GLU A 11 -3.67 -7.95 -11.79
N LEU A 12 -2.56 -7.27 -12.08
CA LEU A 12 -2.43 -5.82 -11.87
C LEU A 12 -3.39 -5.01 -12.74
N ALA A 13 -3.55 -5.39 -14.01
CA ALA A 13 -4.48 -4.72 -14.91
C ALA A 13 -5.93 -4.79 -14.39
N ILE A 14 -6.34 -5.91 -13.77
CA ILE A 14 -7.64 -6.02 -13.12
C ILE A 14 -7.74 -5.04 -11.94
N LEU A 15 -6.73 -5.01 -11.07
CA LEU A 15 -6.74 -4.17 -9.86
C LEU A 15 -6.72 -2.66 -10.17
N PHE A 16 -6.09 -2.26 -11.28
CA PHE A 16 -5.99 -0.86 -11.72
C PHE A 16 -7.16 -0.37 -12.58
N ARG A 17 -8.11 -1.23 -12.98
CA ARG A 17 -9.35 -0.79 -13.67
C ARG A 17 -10.33 -0.08 -12.73
N GLY A 18 -10.23 -0.33 -11.43
CA GLY A 18 -11.09 0.29 -10.42
C GLY A 18 -10.67 1.74 -10.11
N PRO A 19 -11.34 2.37 -9.13
CA PRO A 19 -10.98 3.69 -8.64
C PRO A 19 -9.49 3.78 -8.26
N SER A 20 -8.92 4.98 -8.33
CA SER A 20 -7.58 5.20 -7.82
C SER A 20 -7.51 4.87 -6.33
N VAL A 21 -6.34 4.41 -5.87
CA VAL A 21 -6.11 4.21 -4.42
C VAL A 21 -6.25 5.49 -3.62
N LEU A 22 -6.12 6.66 -4.28
CA LEU A 22 -6.30 7.96 -3.65
C LEU A 22 -7.78 8.31 -3.45
N GLU A 23 -8.68 7.68 -4.22
CA GLU A 23 -10.12 7.89 -4.18
C GLU A 23 -10.82 6.85 -3.30
N ASP A 24 -10.40 5.59 -3.42
CA ASP A 24 -10.98 4.47 -2.67
C ASP A 24 -9.90 3.51 -2.17
N GLN A 25 -9.77 3.48 -0.84
CA GLN A 25 -8.88 2.57 -0.12
C GLN A 25 -9.58 1.35 0.47
N ASN A 26 -10.86 1.10 0.18
CA ASN A 26 -11.51 -0.11 0.65
C ASN A 26 -10.80 -1.36 0.12
N GLU A 27 -10.98 -2.48 0.84
CA GLU A 27 -10.45 -3.77 0.39
C GLU A 27 -11.02 -4.12 -0.98
N ARG A 28 -10.19 -4.68 -1.86
CA ARG A 28 -10.59 -5.15 -3.19
C ARG A 28 -10.48 -6.66 -3.31
N GLU A 29 -11.22 -7.21 -4.26
CA GLU A 29 -11.14 -8.63 -4.60
C GLU A 29 -9.76 -8.94 -5.20
N CYS A 30 -9.15 -10.02 -4.71
CA CYS A 30 -7.85 -10.45 -5.16
C CYS A 30 -7.98 -11.32 -6.44
N PRO A 31 -7.43 -10.90 -7.59
CA PRO A 31 -7.51 -11.70 -8.82
C PRO A 31 -6.73 -13.03 -8.72
N ALA A 32 -5.81 -13.14 -7.75
CA ALA A 32 -5.02 -14.35 -7.52
C ALA A 32 -5.77 -15.45 -6.73
N CYS A 33 -6.73 -15.07 -5.87
CA CYS A 33 -7.38 -16.03 -4.95
C CYS A 33 -8.88 -15.78 -4.71
N GLY A 34 -9.48 -14.78 -5.35
CA GLY A 34 -10.91 -14.43 -5.26
C GLY A 34 -11.37 -13.83 -3.92
N GLN A 35 -10.44 -13.48 -3.01
CA GLN A 35 -10.80 -12.99 -1.67
C GLN A 35 -10.81 -11.45 -1.63
N MET A 36 -11.81 -10.85 -0.99
CA MET A 36 -11.89 -9.41 -0.71
C MET A 36 -10.89 -9.02 0.38
N SER A 37 -9.61 -8.90 0.01
CA SER A 37 -8.51 -8.75 0.98
C SER A 37 -7.28 -8.05 0.39
N VAL A 38 -7.41 -7.46 -0.80
CA VAL A 38 -6.36 -6.60 -1.36
C VAL A 38 -6.43 -5.24 -0.70
N ARG A 39 -5.32 -4.83 -0.12
CA ARG A 39 -5.15 -3.58 0.62
C ARG A 39 -4.06 -2.73 0.00
N PHE A 40 -4.12 -1.45 0.29
CA PHE A 40 -3.24 -0.44 -0.29
C PHE A 40 -2.58 0.38 0.81
N TYR A 41 -1.36 0.81 0.55
CA TYR A 41 -0.61 1.73 1.38
C TYR A 41 0.34 2.51 0.50
N VAL A 42 0.40 3.83 0.68
CA VAL A 42 1.33 4.69 -0.04
C VAL A 42 2.26 5.41 0.94
N ARG A 43 3.50 5.63 0.52
CA ARG A 43 4.49 6.34 1.32
C ARG A 43 5.19 7.39 0.49
N LYS A 44 5.20 8.62 0.99
CA LYS A 44 6.06 9.67 0.46
C LYS A 44 7.53 9.32 0.75
N SER A 45 8.35 9.39 -0.28
CA SER A 45 9.80 9.18 -0.20
C SER A 45 10.52 10.26 -1.00
N ALA A 46 11.85 10.25 -0.97
CA ALA A 46 12.69 11.13 -1.79
C ALA A 46 13.75 10.29 -2.50
N ARG A 47 13.87 10.44 -3.82
CA ARG A 47 14.92 9.79 -4.63
C ARG A 47 15.67 10.86 -5.40
N ALA A 48 16.99 10.94 -5.20
CA ALA A 48 17.84 11.97 -5.81
C ALA A 48 17.31 13.41 -5.63
N GLY A 49 16.78 13.72 -4.45
CA GLY A 49 16.20 15.03 -4.13
C GLY A 49 14.78 15.28 -4.67
N GLN A 50 14.22 14.37 -5.47
CA GLN A 50 12.86 14.49 -5.99
C GLN A 50 11.84 13.74 -5.12
N PRO A 51 10.70 14.37 -4.76
CA PRO A 51 9.61 13.68 -4.08
C PRO A 51 9.06 12.53 -4.93
N THR A 52 9.01 11.35 -4.34
CA THR A 52 8.45 10.14 -4.96
C THR A 52 7.35 9.55 -4.09
N LEU A 53 6.47 8.77 -4.71
CA LEU A 53 5.41 8.03 -4.02
C LEU A 53 5.66 6.53 -4.21
N MET A 54 5.87 5.83 -3.10
CA MET A 54 5.97 4.37 -3.09
C MET A 54 4.58 3.78 -2.87
N ASN A 55 4.09 3.02 -3.83
CA ASN A 55 2.81 2.31 -3.73
C ASN A 55 3.05 0.88 -3.29
N HIS A 56 2.33 0.42 -2.28
CA HIS A 56 2.33 -0.95 -1.79
C HIS A 56 0.92 -1.50 -1.87
N MET A 57 0.79 -2.65 -2.49
CA MET A 57 -0.46 -3.37 -2.65
C MET A 57 -0.24 -4.81 -2.22
N TRP A 58 -1.13 -5.37 -1.41
CA TRP A 58 -0.99 -6.78 -1.00
C TRP A 58 -2.34 -7.41 -0.69
N CYS A 59 -2.43 -8.70 -0.96
CA CYS A 59 -3.52 -9.55 -0.52
C CYS A 59 -3.19 -10.12 0.86
N ALA A 60 -4.01 -9.83 1.87
CA ALA A 60 -3.85 -10.38 3.21
C ALA A 60 -4.09 -11.89 3.27
N SER A 61 -4.88 -12.45 2.33
CA SER A 61 -5.23 -13.87 2.30
C SER A 61 -4.15 -14.75 1.67
N CYS A 62 -3.76 -14.47 0.42
CA CYS A 62 -2.82 -15.32 -0.33
C CYS A 62 -1.37 -14.80 -0.35
N GLY A 63 -1.11 -13.60 0.19
CA GLY A 63 0.22 -13.01 0.28
C GLY A 63 0.80 -12.50 -1.05
N THR A 64 0.01 -12.51 -2.13
CA THR A 64 0.38 -11.85 -3.39
C THR A 64 0.50 -10.35 -3.16
N PHE A 65 1.53 -9.73 -3.73
CA PHE A 65 1.82 -8.31 -3.51
C PHE A 65 2.35 -7.61 -4.76
N PHE A 66 2.38 -6.30 -4.69
CA PHE A 66 3.02 -5.42 -5.67
C PHE A 66 3.56 -4.19 -4.96
N ALA A 67 4.73 -3.74 -5.40
CA ALA A 67 5.29 -2.48 -4.96
C ALA A 67 5.83 -1.72 -6.17
N SER A 68 5.53 -0.43 -6.25
CA SER A 68 6.07 0.46 -7.28
C SER A 68 6.49 1.79 -6.69
N THR A 69 7.30 2.53 -7.43
CA THR A 69 7.66 3.90 -7.09
C THR A 69 7.38 4.79 -8.28
N GLY A 70 6.61 5.85 -8.07
CA GLY A 70 6.26 6.83 -9.08
C GLY A 70 6.57 8.26 -8.63
N GLY A 71 6.25 9.22 -9.50
CA GLY A 71 6.30 10.64 -9.15
C GLY A 71 5.27 10.97 -8.06
N TYR A 72 5.63 11.88 -7.16
CA TYR A 72 4.69 12.36 -6.15
C TYR A 72 3.68 13.33 -6.78
N PRO A 73 2.37 13.07 -6.71
CA PRO A 73 1.36 13.99 -7.25
C PRO A 73 1.44 15.36 -6.54
N ARG A 74 1.37 16.45 -7.32
CA ARG A 74 1.27 17.81 -6.74
C ARG A 74 -0.03 17.94 -5.95
N GLY A 75 0.01 18.67 -4.84
CA GLY A 75 -1.16 18.91 -3.98
C GLY A 75 -1.62 17.71 -3.15
N LEU A 76 -0.98 16.54 -3.27
CA LEU A 76 -1.35 15.38 -2.45
C LEU A 76 -0.88 15.56 -1.01
N VAL A 77 -1.83 15.50 -0.07
CA VAL A 77 -1.59 15.39 1.36
C VAL A 77 -1.98 13.99 1.81
N ILE A 78 -1.04 13.30 2.47
CA ILE A 78 -1.23 11.94 3.00
C ILE A 78 -1.35 12.02 4.53
N HIS A 79 -2.50 11.63 5.05
CA HIS A 79 -2.74 11.50 6.48
C HIS A 79 -2.46 10.04 6.87
N ASP A 80 -1.30 9.82 7.48
CA ASP A 80 -0.78 8.49 7.80
C ASP A 80 -0.71 8.27 9.32
N ARG A 81 -1.75 7.64 9.88
CA ARG A 81 -1.83 7.32 11.30
C ARG A 81 -0.71 6.40 11.78
N TRP A 82 -0.09 5.61 10.91
CA TRP A 82 1.05 4.77 11.34
C TRP A 82 2.20 5.66 11.83
N ARG A 83 2.49 6.75 11.11
CA ARG A 83 3.52 7.71 11.50
C ARG A 83 3.27 8.31 12.88
N GLU A 84 2.01 8.43 13.30
CA GLU A 84 1.61 8.98 14.59
C GLU A 84 1.71 7.95 15.72
N VAL A 85 1.23 6.73 15.50
CA VAL A 85 1.17 5.69 16.54
C VAL A 85 2.49 4.95 16.75
N ASP A 86 3.34 4.88 15.72
CA ASP A 86 4.65 4.23 15.77
C ASP A 86 5.65 4.93 14.83
N PRO A 87 6.15 6.12 15.24
CA PRO A 87 7.07 6.90 14.41
C PRO A 87 8.39 6.18 14.12
N ASP A 88 8.88 5.36 15.06
CA ASP A 88 10.15 4.65 14.92
C ASP A 88 10.01 3.49 13.92
N GLY A 89 8.96 2.66 14.05
CA GLY A 89 8.66 1.62 13.07
C GLY A 89 8.33 2.18 11.69
N TRP A 90 7.69 3.36 11.62
CA TRP A 90 7.45 4.06 10.36
C TRP A 90 8.75 4.57 9.71
N ARG A 91 9.72 5.07 10.49
CA ARG A 91 11.05 5.45 9.98
C ARG A 91 11.83 4.24 9.49
N ASP A 92 11.78 3.15 10.25
CA ASP A 92 12.43 1.87 9.96
C ASP A 92 11.74 1.05 8.88
N PHE A 93 10.72 1.60 8.21
CA PHE A 93 10.12 1.02 7.02
C PHE A 93 11.20 0.80 5.96
N LYS A 94 11.66 -0.44 5.89
CA LYS A 94 12.51 -0.99 4.83
C LYS A 94 11.61 -1.71 3.83
N SER A 95 11.82 -1.46 2.54
CA SER A 95 11.11 -2.14 1.44
C SER A 95 11.52 -3.61 1.35
N THR A 96 11.12 -4.39 2.34
CA THR A 96 11.35 -5.83 2.46
C THR A 96 10.00 -6.53 2.47
N LEU A 97 9.98 -7.81 2.13
CA LEU A 97 8.77 -8.62 2.17
C LEU A 97 8.06 -8.63 3.54
N LYS A 98 8.79 -8.38 4.64
CA LYS A 98 8.25 -8.28 5.99
C LYS A 98 7.36 -7.05 6.20
N VAL A 99 7.52 -6.01 5.37
CA VAL A 99 6.76 -4.77 5.54
C VAL A 99 5.26 -5.00 5.40
N PHE A 100 4.87 -5.92 4.52
CA PHE A 100 3.48 -6.29 4.32
C PHE A 100 2.86 -7.01 5.53
N ASP A 101 3.67 -7.71 6.35
CA ASP A 101 3.18 -8.29 7.60
C ASP A 101 2.90 -7.20 8.65
N THR A 102 3.72 -6.14 8.66
CA THR A 102 3.47 -4.96 9.51
C THR A 102 2.24 -4.19 9.04
N LEU A 103 2.12 -3.92 7.74
CA LEU A 103 0.95 -3.25 7.16
C LEU A 103 -0.35 -4.04 7.40
N ASP A 104 -0.31 -5.36 7.24
CA ASP A 104 -1.46 -6.22 7.55
C ASP A 104 -1.89 -6.15 9.02
N ARG A 105 -0.93 -6.11 9.96
CA ARG A 105 -1.22 -5.93 11.38
C ARG A 105 -1.81 -4.55 11.68
N LEU A 106 -1.30 -3.49 11.07
CA LEU A 106 -1.81 -2.12 11.24
C LEU A 106 -3.24 -1.98 10.72
N TRP A 107 -3.54 -2.63 9.59
CA TRP A 107 -4.90 -2.70 9.06
C TRP A 107 -5.87 -3.38 10.04
N ARG A 108 -5.52 -4.57 10.52
CA ARG A 108 -6.36 -5.31 11.48
C ARG A 108 -6.59 -4.55 12.79
N ARG A 109 -5.67 -3.65 13.16
CA ARG A 109 -5.79 -2.77 14.34
C ARG A 109 -6.60 -1.51 14.07
N GLY A 110 -7.08 -1.27 12.84
CA GLY A 110 -7.79 -0.06 12.46
C GLY A 110 -6.91 1.20 12.38
N VAL A 111 -5.58 1.03 12.28
CA VAL A 111 -4.64 2.15 12.05
C VAL A 111 -4.62 2.53 10.57
N LEU A 112 -4.77 1.54 9.68
CA LEU A 112 -4.99 1.70 8.24
C LEU A 112 -6.46 1.39 7.90
N PRO A 113 -7.01 1.85 6.75
CA PRO A 113 -6.36 2.59 5.66
C PRO A 113 -5.89 4.00 6.02
N GLN A 114 -5.05 4.60 5.18
CA GLN A 114 -4.67 6.01 5.29
C GLN A 114 -5.86 6.90 4.93
N SER A 115 -5.71 8.22 4.96
CA SER A 115 -6.62 9.11 4.24
C SER A 115 -5.84 10.12 3.42
N PHE A 116 -6.48 10.65 2.38
CA PHE A 116 -5.86 11.57 1.43
C PHE A 116 -6.69 12.84 1.30
N THR A 117 -6.00 13.94 1.01
CA THR A 117 -6.61 15.19 0.58
C THR A 117 -5.85 15.70 -0.63
N GLN A 118 -6.57 16.21 -1.62
CA GLN A 118 -5.98 16.97 -2.73
C GLN A 118 -6.27 18.45 -2.48
N GLU A 119 -5.21 19.24 -2.42
CA GLU A 119 -5.27 20.71 -2.40
C GLU A 119 -5.17 21.31 -3.81
#